data_AF-A0A363UMJ2-F1
#
_entry.id   AF-A0A363UMJ2-F1
#
_cell.length_a   1.000
_cell.length_b   1.000
_cell.length_c   1.000
_cell.angle_alpha   90.00
_cell.angle_beta   90.00
_cell.angle_gamma   90.00
#
_symmetry.space_group_name_H-M   'P 1'
#
loop_
_entity.id
_entity.type
_entity.pdbx_description
1 polymer ?
#
loop_
_entity_poly.entity_id
_entity_poly.type
_entity_poly.pdbx_seq_one_letter_code
_entity_poly.pdbx_strand_id
1 'polypeptide(L)'
;MTQNSGLQDDLNYVANVVRGESIERGVPAIYYLWALLIGIGFSLPDFAPQHAGLFWAITGPGGGLLSWYLGARAARRSGVDDRSQAARYGYHWLICGAGFVLAGIPGAGGMTGAEFGQGMLLVATLAYGLAALHLDRGLALPAVLLGVGYLVIKLALLPYAWTVTAVLIAISLVISGRRAAA
;
A
#
# COMPACT_ATOMS: atom_id res chain seq x y z
N MET A 1 45.41 3.52 -2.28
CA MET A 1 44.29 2.87 -1.55
C MET A 1 43.01 3.01 -2.36
N THR A 2 42.90 2.33 -3.50
CA THR A 2 41.80 2.54 -4.48
C THR A 2 41.30 1.26 -5.16
N GLN A 3 41.82 0.08 -4.79
CA GLN A 3 41.46 -1.18 -5.48
C GLN A 3 40.28 -1.96 -4.86
N ASN A 4 39.80 -1.60 -3.66
CA ASN A 4 38.71 -2.34 -3.00
C ASN A 4 37.30 -1.92 -3.45
N SER A 5 37.11 -0.70 -3.96
CA SER A 5 35.77 -0.24 -4.37
C SER A 5 35.30 -0.91 -5.65
N GLY A 6 36.19 -1.03 -6.65
CA GLY A 6 35.85 -1.68 -7.93
C GLY A 6 35.47 -3.15 -7.76
N LEU A 7 36.17 -3.88 -6.89
CA LEU A 7 35.84 -5.28 -6.61
C LEU A 7 34.47 -5.42 -5.93
N GLN A 8 34.13 -4.49 -5.02
CA GLN A 8 32.85 -4.50 -4.33
C GLN A 8 31.70 -4.14 -5.28
N ASP A 9 31.91 -3.19 -6.18
CA ASP A 9 30.94 -2.80 -7.22
C ASP A 9 30.74 -3.92 -8.25
N ASP A 10 31.80 -4.59 -8.69
CA ASP A 10 31.73 -5.71 -9.62
C ASP A 10 31.02 -6.92 -9.00
N LEU A 11 31.31 -7.23 -7.72
CA LEU A 11 30.62 -8.28 -6.98
C LEU A 11 29.14 -7.94 -6.78
N ASN A 12 28.80 -6.67 -6.53
CA ASN A 12 27.41 -6.22 -6.45
C ASN A 12 26.71 -6.34 -7.81
N TYR A 13 27.37 -5.98 -8.90
CA TYR A 13 26.84 -6.12 -10.25
C TYR A 13 26.56 -7.59 -10.60
N VAL A 14 27.53 -8.47 -10.40
CA VAL A 14 27.36 -9.92 -10.65
C VAL A 14 26.29 -10.50 -9.73
N ALA A 15 26.27 -10.12 -8.45
CA ALA A 15 25.23 -10.55 -7.53
C ALA A 15 23.84 -10.10 -7.99
N ASN A 16 23.68 -8.87 -8.48
CA ASN A 16 22.40 -8.34 -8.98
C ASN A 16 21.95 -8.99 -10.29
N VAL A 17 22.90 -9.30 -11.18
CA VAL A 17 22.64 -10.01 -12.45
C VAL A 17 22.28 -11.48 -12.18
N VAL A 18 22.99 -12.16 -11.28
CA VAL A 18 22.75 -13.57 -10.93
C VAL A 18 21.49 -13.75 -10.08
N ARG A 19 21.23 -12.84 -9.13
CA ARG A 19 19.96 -12.78 -8.40
C ARG A 19 18.81 -12.29 -9.27
N GLY A 20 19.14 -11.78 -10.46
CA GLY A 20 18.26 -11.24 -11.47
C GLY A 20 17.16 -10.43 -10.85
N GLU A 21 17.44 -9.17 -10.44
CA GLU A 21 16.55 -8.24 -9.72
C GLU A 21 15.05 -8.42 -10.06
N SER A 22 14.46 -9.46 -9.50
CA SER A 22 13.04 -9.63 -9.42
C SER A 22 12.70 -8.78 -8.23
N ILE A 23 12.14 -7.60 -8.47
CA ILE A 23 11.53 -6.80 -7.41
C ILE A 23 10.83 -7.76 -6.46
N GLU A 24 11.32 -7.82 -5.23
CA GLU A 24 11.00 -8.91 -4.32
C GLU A 24 9.49 -8.99 -4.13
N ARG A 25 8.97 -10.21 -4.21
CA ARG A 25 7.55 -10.48 -3.96
C ARG A 25 7.26 -10.09 -2.51
N GLY A 26 6.34 -9.16 -2.28
CA GLY A 26 5.97 -8.76 -0.91
C GLY A 26 5.35 -9.90 -0.11
N VAL A 27 5.12 -9.68 1.19
CA VAL A 27 4.62 -10.72 2.09
C VAL A 27 3.13 -11.01 1.81
N PRO A 28 2.72 -12.24 1.41
CA PRO A 28 1.34 -12.57 1.06
C PRO A 28 0.30 -12.20 2.13
N ALA A 29 0.65 -12.39 3.40
CA ALA A 29 -0.24 -12.07 4.51
C ALA A 29 -0.61 -10.57 4.58
N ILE A 30 0.30 -9.68 4.16
CA ILE A 30 0.06 -8.23 4.12
C ILE A 30 -0.96 -7.90 3.03
N TYR A 31 -0.86 -8.55 1.87
CA TYR A 31 -1.85 -8.40 0.80
C TYR A 31 -3.26 -8.81 1.24
N TYR A 32 -3.40 -9.96 1.91
CA TYR A 32 -4.71 -10.42 2.38
C TYR A 32 -5.28 -9.54 3.51
N LEU A 33 -4.42 -9.05 4.40
CA LEU A 33 -4.80 -8.07 5.42
C LEU A 33 -5.41 -6.83 4.75
N TRP A 34 -4.69 -6.22 3.82
CA TRP A 34 -5.17 -5.00 3.18
C TRP A 34 -6.35 -5.24 2.25
N ALA A 35 -6.45 -6.41 1.62
CA ALA A 35 -7.65 -6.79 0.85
C ALA A 35 -8.91 -6.76 1.73
N LEU A 36 -8.85 -7.30 2.95
CA LEU A 36 -9.96 -7.28 3.89
C LEU A 36 -10.26 -5.85 4.36
N LEU A 37 -9.24 -5.10 4.80
CA LEU A 37 -9.44 -3.76 5.35
C LEU A 37 -9.95 -2.77 4.30
N ILE A 38 -9.41 -2.81 3.08
CA ILE A 38 -9.86 -1.98 1.93
C ILE A 38 -11.26 -2.40 1.52
N GLY A 39 -11.53 -3.70 1.40
CA GLY A 39 -12.85 -4.21 1.02
C GLY A 39 -13.94 -3.71 1.96
N ILE A 40 -13.70 -3.76 3.28
CA ILE A 40 -14.65 -3.22 4.27
C ILE A 40 -14.64 -1.69 4.26
N GLY A 41 -13.47 -1.09 4.46
CA GLY A 41 -13.32 0.34 4.72
C GLY A 41 -13.79 1.24 3.58
N PHE A 42 -13.56 0.85 2.32
CA PHE A 42 -14.07 1.58 1.16
C PHE A 42 -15.50 1.19 0.78
N SER A 43 -16.10 0.15 1.36
CA SER A 43 -17.55 -0.09 1.18
C SER A 43 -18.38 0.72 2.17
N LEU A 44 -17.81 1.11 3.33
CA LEU A 44 -18.51 1.87 4.35
C LEU A 44 -19.15 3.20 3.86
N PRO A 45 -18.53 4.00 2.98
CA PRO A 45 -19.16 5.22 2.48
C PRO A 45 -20.54 5.01 1.82
N ASP A 46 -20.79 3.85 1.20
CA ASP A 46 -22.07 3.55 0.55
C ASP A 46 -23.13 3.01 1.53
N PHE A 47 -22.72 2.28 2.57
CA PHE A 47 -23.65 1.55 3.45
C PHE A 47 -23.77 2.12 4.87
N ALA A 48 -22.68 2.68 5.40
CA ALA A 48 -22.59 3.21 6.75
C ALA A 48 -21.53 4.32 6.86
N PRO A 49 -21.72 5.46 6.15
CA PRO A 49 -20.71 6.51 6.02
C PRO A 49 -20.25 7.08 7.36
N GLN A 50 -21.12 7.10 8.38
CA GLN A 50 -20.79 7.55 9.73
C GLN A 50 -19.70 6.72 10.42
N HIS A 51 -19.46 5.47 9.98
CA HIS A 51 -18.43 4.60 10.55
C HIS A 51 -17.13 4.59 9.76
N ALA A 52 -17.11 5.12 8.53
CA ALA A 52 -15.93 5.07 7.65
C ALA A 52 -14.69 5.74 8.28
N GLY A 53 -14.86 6.94 8.83
CA GLY A 53 -13.76 7.68 9.48
C GLY A 53 -13.20 6.94 10.70
N LEU A 54 -14.08 6.48 11.60
CA LEU A 54 -13.66 5.75 12.80
C LEU A 54 -12.99 4.41 12.45
N PHE A 55 -13.52 3.70 11.45
CA PHE A 55 -12.90 2.48 10.94
C PHE A 55 -11.46 2.75 10.53
N TRP A 56 -11.21 3.72 9.65
CA TRP A 56 -9.86 4.02 9.17
C TRP A 56 -8.93 4.60 10.24
N ALA A 57 -9.47 5.34 11.23
CA ALA A 57 -8.70 5.83 12.36
C ALA A 57 -8.12 4.69 13.22
N ILE A 58 -8.81 3.55 13.30
CA ILE A 58 -8.36 2.37 14.04
C ILE A 58 -7.56 1.43 13.14
N THR A 59 -8.13 1.06 11.98
CA THR A 59 -7.58 0.04 11.10
C THR A 59 -6.41 0.55 10.25
N GLY A 60 -6.29 1.85 10.00
CA GLY A 60 -5.13 2.42 9.33
C GLY A 60 -3.85 2.20 10.15
N PRO A 61 -3.74 2.77 11.36
CA PRO A 61 -2.60 2.54 12.25
C PRO A 61 -2.45 1.06 12.63
N GLY A 62 -3.54 0.38 12.98
CA GLY A 62 -3.53 -1.04 13.34
C GLY A 62 -3.05 -1.94 12.20
N GLY A 63 -3.51 -1.68 10.98
CA GLY A 63 -3.10 -2.37 9.76
C GLY A 63 -1.63 -2.12 9.43
N GLY A 64 -1.13 -0.90 9.63
CA GLY A 64 0.29 -0.57 9.49
C GLY A 64 1.18 -1.33 10.49
N LEU A 65 0.81 -1.31 11.78
CA LEU A 65 1.53 -2.04 12.82
C LEU A 65 1.51 -3.56 12.60
N LEU A 66 0.37 -4.11 12.20
CA LEU A 66 0.25 -5.53 11.87
C LEU A 66 1.07 -5.89 10.63
N SER A 67 1.10 -5.02 9.60
CA SER A 67 1.94 -5.19 8.42
C SER A 67 3.42 -5.23 8.79
N TRP A 68 3.87 -4.34 9.68
CA TRP A 68 5.24 -4.36 10.21
C TRP A 68 5.56 -5.66 10.94
N TYR A 69 4.68 -6.12 11.83
CA TYR A 69 4.85 -7.41 12.52
C TYR A 69 4.92 -8.59 11.55
N LEU A 70 4.04 -8.64 10.55
CA LEU A 70 4.01 -9.70 9.53
C LEU A 70 5.28 -9.69 8.68
N GLY A 71 5.76 -8.51 8.29
CA GLY A 71 7.04 -8.34 7.58
C GLY A 71 8.22 -8.84 8.41
N ALA A 72 8.33 -8.38 9.67
CA ALA A 72 9.40 -8.80 10.57
C ALA A 72 9.38 -10.31 10.85
N ARG A 73 8.19 -10.92 10.98
CA ARG A 73 8.03 -12.36 11.14
C ARG A 73 8.46 -13.13 9.89
N ALA A 74 8.12 -12.64 8.69
CA ALA A 74 8.50 -13.26 7.43
C ALA A 74 10.02 -13.22 7.22
N ALA A 75 10.65 -12.06 7.43
CA ALA A 75 12.09 -11.88 7.36
C ALA A 75 12.83 -12.89 8.26
N ARG A 76 12.43 -12.96 9.55
CA ARG A 76 13.00 -13.92 10.50
C ARG A 76 12.86 -15.38 10.07
N ARG A 77 11.74 -15.77 9.45
CA ARG A 77 11.51 -17.14 8.98
C ARG A 77 12.32 -17.50 7.74
N SER A 78 12.56 -16.52 6.87
CA SER A 78 13.36 -16.70 5.66
C SER A 78 14.86 -16.69 5.91
N GLY A 79 15.31 -16.20 7.08
CA GLY A 79 16.72 -16.03 7.40
C GLY A 79 17.38 -14.87 6.64
N VAL A 80 16.62 -14.11 5.85
CA VAL A 80 17.07 -12.93 5.11
C VAL A 80 16.65 -11.68 5.89
N ASP A 81 17.63 -10.86 6.28
CA ASP A 81 17.43 -9.56 6.92
C ASP A 81 18.14 -8.48 6.10
N ASP A 82 17.44 -7.92 5.10
CA ASP A 82 17.90 -6.74 4.38
C ASP A 82 17.41 -5.47 5.09
N ARG A 83 18.29 -4.90 5.92
CA ARG A 83 18.02 -3.66 6.66
C ARG A 83 17.76 -2.46 5.74
N SER A 84 18.40 -2.40 4.57
CA SER A 84 18.21 -1.31 3.61
C SER A 84 16.81 -1.36 3.04
N GLN A 85 16.36 -2.55 2.63
CA GLN A 85 15.00 -2.75 2.14
C GLN A 85 13.97 -2.46 3.23
N ALA A 86 14.16 -2.99 4.45
CA ALA A 86 13.26 -2.73 5.57
C ALA A 86 13.13 -1.23 5.87
N ALA A 87 14.24 -0.49 5.82
CA ALA A 87 14.23 0.96 5.99
C ALA A 87 13.44 1.68 4.86
N ARG A 88 13.61 1.27 3.60
CA ARG A 88 12.85 1.83 2.47
C ARG A 88 11.34 1.65 2.64
N TYR A 89 10.90 0.44 3.02
CA TYR A 89 9.50 0.19 3.36
C TYR A 89 9.04 1.06 4.53
N GLY A 90 9.83 1.13 5.60
CA GLY A 90 9.53 1.92 6.79
C GLY A 90 9.34 3.41 6.46
N TYR A 91 10.30 4.02 5.76
CA TYR A 91 10.22 5.43 5.37
C TYR A 91 9.03 5.70 4.43
N HIS A 92 8.82 4.85 3.43
CA HIS A 92 7.70 5.00 2.49
C HIS A 92 6.36 5.05 3.22
N TRP A 93 6.08 4.04 4.04
CA TRP A 93 4.80 3.96 4.73
C TRP A 93 4.65 4.98 5.87
N LEU A 94 5.76 5.39 6.50
CA LEU A 94 5.75 6.49 7.47
C LEU A 94 5.38 7.82 6.81
N ILE A 95 6.01 8.16 5.68
CA ILE A 95 5.73 9.38 4.93
C ILE A 95 4.30 9.35 4.39
N CYS A 96 3.86 8.23 3.83
CA CYS A 96 2.48 8.07 3.36
C CYS A 96 1.48 8.20 4.52
N GLY A 97 1.77 7.60 5.68
CA GLY A 97 0.97 7.73 6.89
C GLY A 97 0.85 9.17 7.37
N ALA A 98 1.96 9.92 7.37
CA ALA A 98 1.94 11.35 7.63
C ALA A 98 1.10 12.10 6.58
N GLY A 99 1.19 11.72 5.31
CA GLY A 99 0.34 12.23 4.23
C GLY A 99 -1.15 12.05 4.50
N PHE A 100 -1.58 10.87 4.99
CA PHE A 100 -2.96 10.64 5.41
C PHE A 100 -3.38 11.54 6.58
N VAL A 101 -2.53 11.72 7.59
CA VAL A 101 -2.81 12.62 8.71
C VAL A 101 -2.97 14.06 8.22
N LEU A 102 -2.05 14.54 7.40
CA LEU A 102 -2.07 15.90 6.86
C LEU A 102 -3.28 16.14 5.96
N ALA A 103 -3.61 15.19 5.07
CA ALA A 103 -4.81 15.24 4.25
C ALA A 103 -6.10 15.18 5.08
N GLY A 104 -6.02 14.65 6.31
CA GLY A 104 -7.14 14.61 7.24
C GLY A 104 -7.43 15.94 7.94
N ILE A 105 -6.45 16.84 8.06
CA ILE A 105 -6.59 18.12 8.80
C ILE A 105 -7.73 19.00 8.25
N PRO A 106 -7.86 19.22 6.92
CA PRO A 106 -8.97 19.99 6.36
C PRO A 106 -10.35 19.41 6.68
N GLY A 107 -10.45 18.12 6.99
CA GLY A 107 -11.68 17.48 7.45
C GLY A 107 -12.29 18.16 8.69
N ALA A 108 -11.45 18.65 9.60
CA ALA A 108 -11.90 19.39 10.78
C ALA A 108 -12.44 20.80 10.46
N GLY A 109 -12.17 21.31 9.25
CA GLY A 109 -12.57 22.65 8.78
C GLY A 109 -13.94 22.72 8.11
N GLY A 110 -14.75 21.66 8.18
CA GLY A 110 -16.11 21.64 7.62
C GLY A 110 -16.23 20.99 6.23
N MET A 111 -15.20 20.27 5.79
CA MET A 111 -15.24 19.50 4.54
C MET A 111 -16.32 18.40 4.60
N THR A 112 -17.02 18.16 3.51
CA THR A 112 -18.01 17.07 3.46
C THR A 112 -17.31 15.71 3.56
N GLY A 113 -18.00 14.69 4.10
CA GLY A 113 -17.44 13.34 4.18
C GLY A 113 -17.03 12.76 2.82
N ALA A 114 -17.73 13.14 1.76
CA ALA A 114 -17.41 12.74 0.39
C ALA A 114 -16.09 13.36 -0.11
N GLU A 115 -15.91 14.67 0.07
CA GLU A 115 -14.66 15.35 -0.28
C GLU A 115 -13.47 14.83 0.52
N PHE A 116 -13.68 14.62 1.83
CA PHE A 116 -12.68 14.03 2.70
C PHE A 116 -12.28 12.63 2.21
N GLY A 117 -13.25 11.76 1.94
CA GLY A 117 -13.00 10.42 1.42
C GLY A 117 -12.24 10.44 0.10
N GLN A 118 -12.61 11.33 -0.83
CA GLN A 118 -11.91 11.50 -2.12
C GLN A 118 -10.45 11.92 -1.92
N GLY A 119 -10.18 12.84 -0.99
CA GLY A 119 -8.82 13.25 -0.61
C GLY A 119 -8.00 12.07 -0.09
N MET A 120 -8.57 11.27 0.81
CA MET A 120 -7.91 10.07 1.34
C MET A 120 -7.65 9.02 0.25
N LEU A 121 -8.59 8.83 -0.68
CA LEU A 121 -8.43 7.91 -1.80
C LEU A 121 -7.31 8.36 -2.77
N LEU A 122 -7.15 9.66 -2.98
CA LEU A 122 -6.04 10.22 -3.74
C LEU A 122 -4.70 9.94 -3.05
N VAL A 123 -4.60 10.16 -1.74
CA VAL A 123 -3.38 9.83 -0.97
C VAL A 123 -3.08 8.33 -1.07
N ALA A 124 -4.10 7.47 -0.96
CA ALA A 124 -3.94 6.02 -1.13
C ALA A 124 -3.41 5.66 -2.52
N THR A 125 -3.94 6.29 -3.57
CA THR A 125 -3.49 6.12 -4.96
C THR A 125 -2.01 6.42 -5.09
N LEU A 126 -1.55 7.55 -4.54
CA LEU A 126 -0.15 7.95 -4.58
C LEU A 126 0.73 7.00 -3.75
N ALA A 127 0.28 6.63 -2.55
CA ALA A 127 1.01 5.73 -1.66
C ALA A 127 1.25 4.35 -2.31
N TYR A 128 0.22 3.77 -2.91
CA TYR A 128 0.31 2.48 -3.60
C TYR A 128 1.06 2.60 -4.92
N GLY A 129 0.85 3.67 -5.68
CA GLY A 129 1.53 3.90 -6.96
C GLY A 129 3.04 4.07 -6.80
N LEU A 130 3.48 4.87 -5.83
CA LEU A 130 4.90 5.03 -5.52
C LEU A 130 5.50 3.71 -5.00
N ALA A 131 4.80 3.01 -4.08
CA ALA A 131 5.24 1.68 -3.64
C ALA A 131 5.40 0.70 -4.81
N ALA A 132 4.50 0.73 -5.79
CA ALA A 132 4.58 -0.12 -6.96
C ALA A 132 5.81 0.13 -7.84
N LEU A 133 6.31 1.37 -7.85
CA LEU A 133 7.47 1.77 -8.65
C LEU A 133 8.79 1.34 -8.02
N HIS A 134 8.92 1.40 -6.70
CA HIS A 134 10.22 1.26 -6.04
C HIS A 134 10.27 0.26 -4.86
N LEU A 135 9.15 -0.37 -4.46
CA LEU A 135 9.12 -1.40 -3.41
C LEU A 135 8.62 -2.75 -3.93
N ASP A 136 7.41 -2.79 -4.50
CA ASP A 136 6.73 -4.04 -4.86
C ASP A 136 5.79 -3.87 -6.05
N ARG A 137 6.17 -4.46 -7.20
CA ARG A 137 5.35 -4.42 -8.43
C ARG A 137 3.97 -5.07 -8.27
N GLY A 138 3.77 -5.93 -7.27
CA GLY A 138 2.47 -6.50 -6.93
C GLY A 138 1.44 -5.45 -6.53
N LEU A 139 1.86 -4.23 -6.17
CA LEU A 139 0.96 -3.12 -5.86
C LEU A 139 0.52 -2.30 -7.08
N ALA A 140 1.07 -2.55 -8.28
CA ALA A 140 0.76 -1.76 -9.47
C ALA A 140 -0.72 -1.81 -9.87
N LEU A 141 -1.32 -3.01 -9.91
CA LEU A 141 -2.73 -3.16 -10.24
C LEU A 141 -3.64 -2.52 -9.18
N PRO A 142 -3.46 -2.77 -7.86
CA PRO A 142 -4.17 -2.02 -6.82
C PRO A 142 -4.06 -0.50 -6.97
N ALA A 143 -2.86 0.03 -7.27
CA ALA A 143 -2.63 1.46 -7.45
C ALA A 143 -3.42 2.04 -8.63
N VAL A 144 -3.42 1.35 -9.77
CA VAL A 144 -4.22 1.75 -10.94
C VAL A 144 -5.71 1.74 -10.61
N LEU A 145 -6.19 0.71 -9.90
CA LEU A 145 -7.59 0.61 -9.51
C LEU A 145 -8.01 1.68 -8.50
N LEU A 146 -7.13 2.04 -7.55
CA LEU A 146 -7.34 3.20 -6.66
C LEU A 146 -7.50 4.49 -7.47
N GLY A 147 -6.63 4.73 -8.45
CA GLY A 147 -6.67 5.93 -9.29
C GLY A 147 -7.90 5.98 -10.20
N VAL A 148 -8.26 4.86 -10.84
CA VAL A 148 -9.49 4.76 -11.64
C VAL A 148 -10.72 4.95 -10.75
N GLY A 149 -10.75 4.32 -9.58
CA GLY A 149 -11.81 4.48 -8.60
C GLY A 149 -11.99 5.94 -8.17
N TYR A 150 -10.88 6.64 -7.89
CA TYR A 150 -10.89 8.08 -7.60
C TYR A 150 -11.54 8.88 -8.72
N LEU A 151 -11.13 8.66 -9.98
CA LEU A 151 -11.71 9.37 -11.14
C LEU A 151 -13.20 9.07 -11.29
N VAL A 152 -13.61 7.80 -11.18
CA VAL A 152 -15.03 7.41 -11.29
C VAL A 152 -15.87 8.06 -10.19
N ILE A 153 -15.42 7.99 -8.94
CA ILE A 153 -16.12 8.59 -7.80
C ILE A 153 -16.19 10.12 -7.94
N LYS A 154 -15.14 10.76 -8.47
CA LYS A 154 -15.09 12.22 -8.63
C LYS A 154 -15.94 12.72 -9.80
N LEU A 155 -16.02 11.96 -10.90
CA LEU A 155 -16.57 12.44 -12.17
C LEU A 155 -17.95 11.87 -12.52
N ALA A 156 -18.26 10.64 -12.11
CA ALA A 156 -19.39 9.89 -12.64
C ALA A 156 -20.59 9.77 -11.68
N LEU A 157 -20.45 10.16 -10.40
CA LEU A 157 -21.51 10.12 -9.37
C LEU A 157 -22.37 8.84 -9.39
N LEU A 158 -21.75 7.69 -9.68
CA LEU A 158 -22.46 6.42 -9.78
C LEU A 158 -22.87 5.92 -8.38
N PRO A 159 -24.07 5.33 -8.23
CA PRO A 159 -24.44 4.67 -6.99
C PRO A 159 -23.49 3.49 -6.75
N TYR A 160 -23.11 3.28 -5.48
CA TYR A 160 -22.22 2.21 -5.04
C TYR A 160 -20.79 2.24 -5.63
N ALA A 161 -20.35 3.38 -6.15
CA ALA A 161 -19.02 3.52 -6.75
C ALA A 161 -17.89 3.19 -5.77
N TRP A 162 -18.07 3.49 -4.49
CA TRP A 162 -17.10 3.20 -3.43
C TRP A 162 -16.95 1.69 -3.21
N THR A 163 -18.05 0.97 -3.11
CA THR A 163 -18.09 -0.49 -2.92
C THR A 163 -17.53 -1.23 -4.12
N VAL A 164 -17.91 -0.84 -5.34
CA VAL A 164 -17.36 -1.45 -6.56
C VAL A 164 -15.84 -1.25 -6.62
N THR A 165 -15.37 -0.04 -6.32
CA THR A 165 -13.94 0.28 -6.21
C THR A 165 -13.26 -0.60 -5.15
N ALA A 166 -13.84 -0.71 -3.96
CA ALA A 166 -13.34 -1.52 -2.84
C ALA A 166 -13.15 -3.00 -3.24
N VAL A 167 -14.17 -3.59 -3.86
CA VAL A 167 -14.16 -4.99 -4.29
C VAL A 167 -13.08 -5.25 -5.34
N LEU A 168 -12.97 -4.38 -6.34
CA LEU A 168 -11.95 -4.51 -7.38
C LEU A 168 -10.53 -4.45 -6.80
N ILE A 169 -10.28 -3.49 -5.89
CA ILE A 169 -8.97 -3.37 -5.24
C ILE A 169 -8.72 -4.60 -4.35
N ALA A 170 -9.70 -5.04 -3.55
CA ALA A 170 -9.56 -6.22 -2.70
C ALA A 170 -9.22 -7.48 -3.52
N ILE A 171 -9.91 -7.71 -4.64
CA ILE A 171 -9.63 -8.82 -5.56
C ILE A 171 -8.19 -8.70 -6.10
N SER A 172 -7.78 -7.50 -6.52
CA SER A 172 -6.43 -7.29 -7.04
C SER A 172 -5.35 -7.60 -6.00
N LEU A 173 -5.58 -7.23 -4.73
CA LEU A 173 -4.69 -7.54 -3.62
C LEU A 173 -4.66 -9.04 -3.33
N VAL A 174 -5.79 -9.74 -3.38
CA VAL A 174 -5.82 -11.21 -3.28
C VAL A 174 -5.00 -11.86 -4.39
N ILE A 175 -5.12 -11.38 -5.64
CA ILE A 175 -4.33 -11.87 -6.77
C ILE A 175 -2.83 -11.63 -6.53
N SER A 176 -2.45 -10.44 -6.07
CA SER A 176 -1.05 -10.12 -5.76
C SER A 176 -0.52 -10.98 -4.60
N GLY A 177 -1.31 -11.19 -3.55
CA GLY A 177 -0.97 -12.08 -2.44
C GLY A 177 -0.78 -13.53 -2.90
N ARG A 178 -1.61 -14.03 -3.82
CA ARG A 178 -1.43 -15.36 -4.41
C ARG A 178 -0.16 -15.47 -5.24
N ARG A 179 0.16 -14.46 -6.06
CA ARG A 179 1.40 -14.41 -6.85
C ARG A 179 2.64 -14.34 -5.97
N ALA A 180 2.54 -13.67 -4.83
CA ALA A 180 3.60 -13.59 -3.85
C ALA A 180 3.83 -14.89 -3.08
N ALA A 181 2.81 -15.75 -2.97
CA ALA A 181 2.88 -17.04 -2.28
C ALA A 181 3.29 -18.21 -3.19
N ALA A 182 3.11 -18.06 -4.51
CA ALA A 182 3.59 -19.00 -5.53
C ALA A 182 5.10 -18.81 -5.79
#